data_AF-C0HGL1-F1
#
_entry.id   AF-C0HGL1-F1
#
_cell.length_a   1.000
_cell.length_b   1.000
_cell.length_c   1.000
_cell.angle_alpha   90.00
_cell.angle_beta   90.00
_cell.angle_gamma   90.00
#
_symmetry.space_group_name_H-M   'P 1'
#
loop_
_entity.id
_entity.type
_entity.pdbx_description
1 polymer ?
#
loop_
_entity_poly.entity_id
_entity_poly.type
_entity_poly.pdbx_seq_one_letter_code
_entity_poly.pdbx_strand_id
1 'polypeptide(L)'
;MISNSTWDYKIPSVDIIPRQFNAEVLNTGYHKNRVLSSKASGEPALVLASSVHCALREAIRAARVEFADSTVSSGHSPLEFQMGVPAPMTLVKELCGLDIVDRYLEGLSTCERAAGGA
;
A
#
# COMPACT_ATOMS: atom_id res chain seq x y z
N MET A 1 -1.94 26.06 6.64
CA MET A 1 -2.23 25.74 5.22
C MET A 1 -0.93 25.87 4.46
N ILE A 2 -0.27 24.76 4.14
CA ILE A 2 1.15 24.73 3.70
C ILE A 2 1.27 24.57 2.18
N SER A 3 0.26 24.01 1.50
CA SER A 3 0.23 23.81 0.05
C SER A 3 -0.78 24.74 -0.62
N ASN A 4 -0.33 25.93 -1.03
CA ASN A 4 -1.17 26.92 -1.73
C ASN A 4 -1.02 26.87 -3.26
N SER A 5 -0.27 25.89 -3.77
CA SER A 5 0.04 25.76 -5.19
C SER A 5 -0.39 24.39 -5.74
N THR A 6 -0.73 24.33 -7.02
CA THR A 6 -0.95 23.08 -7.76
C THR A 6 0.33 22.25 -7.93
N TRP A 7 1.49 22.81 -7.58
CA TRP A 7 2.77 22.09 -7.59
C TRP A 7 2.90 21.13 -6.40
N ASP A 8 2.26 21.42 -5.27
CA ASP A 8 2.43 20.65 -4.04
C ASP A 8 1.26 19.68 -3.78
N TYR A 9 0.03 20.03 -4.19
CA TYR A 9 -1.14 19.16 -4.06
C TYR A 9 -1.36 18.33 -5.33
N LYS A 10 -1.22 17.01 -5.22
CA LYS A 10 -1.35 16.08 -6.36
C LYS A 10 -2.67 15.33 -6.32
N ILE A 11 -3.58 15.69 -7.22
CA ILE A 11 -4.78 14.90 -7.50
C ILE A 11 -4.44 13.66 -8.32
N PRO A 12 -5.23 12.57 -8.21
CA PRO A 12 -5.10 11.43 -9.10
C PRO A 12 -5.16 11.85 -10.57
N SER A 13 -4.19 11.39 -11.35
CA SER A 13 -4.07 11.63 -12.79
C SER A 13 -4.28 10.32 -13.56
N VAL A 14 -4.28 10.36 -14.89
CA VAL A 14 -4.60 9.20 -15.76
C VAL A 14 -3.67 7.99 -15.56
N ASP A 15 -2.46 8.23 -15.09
CA ASP A 15 -1.42 7.25 -14.75
C ASP A 15 -1.69 6.49 -13.44
N ILE A 16 -2.58 7.01 -12.59
CA ILE A 16 -2.92 6.42 -11.28
C ILE A 16 -4.14 5.48 -11.38
N ILE A 17 -4.86 5.49 -12.51
CA ILE A 17 -6.04 4.65 -12.73
C ILE A 17 -5.62 3.17 -12.84
N PRO A 18 -6.33 2.22 -12.20
CA PRO A 18 -6.05 0.80 -12.36
C PRO A 18 -6.08 0.39 -13.84
N ARG A 19 -5.05 -0.33 -14.28
CA ARG A 19 -4.91 -0.77 -15.68
C ARG A 19 -6.13 -1.56 -16.18
N GLN A 20 -6.76 -2.32 -15.28
CA GLN A 20 -8.05 -2.95 -15.49
C GLN A 20 -9.03 -2.39 -14.46
N PHE A 21 -10.04 -1.67 -14.94
CA PHE A 21 -11.08 -1.07 -14.10
C PHE A 21 -12.46 -1.57 -14.57
N ASN A 22 -13.00 -2.56 -13.85
CA ASN A 22 -14.28 -3.17 -14.18
C ASN A 22 -15.38 -2.59 -13.28
N ALA A 23 -16.49 -2.18 -13.87
CA ALA A 23 -17.66 -1.68 -13.14
C ALA A 23 -18.94 -2.28 -13.73
N GLU A 24 -19.80 -2.81 -12.87
CA GLU A 24 -21.06 -3.45 -13.26
C GLU A 24 -22.21 -2.91 -12.41
N VAL A 25 -23.36 -2.71 -13.04
CA VAL A 25 -24.59 -2.31 -12.35
C VAL A 25 -25.42 -3.55 -12.09
N LEU A 26 -25.57 -3.91 -10.81
CA LEU A 26 -26.34 -5.08 -10.43
C LEU A 26 -27.84 -4.86 -10.68
N ASN A 27 -28.44 -5.77 -11.43
CA ASN A 27 -29.90 -5.81 -11.58
C ASN A 27 -30.53 -6.39 -10.32
N THR A 28 -31.03 -5.50 -9.46
CA THR A 28 -31.61 -5.85 -8.15
C THR A 28 -33.14 -5.86 -8.15
N GLY A 29 -33.76 -5.87 -9.33
CA GLY A 29 -35.22 -5.85 -9.49
C GLY A 29 -35.86 -4.48 -9.20
N TYR A 30 -37.18 -4.48 -9.05
CA TYR A 30 -38.00 -3.28 -8.87
C TYR A 30 -38.06 -2.81 -7.41
N HIS A 31 -37.73 -1.54 -7.16
CA HIS A 31 -37.71 -0.91 -5.83
C HIS A 31 -38.92 0.01 -5.65
N LYS A 32 -40.03 -0.54 -5.12
CA LYS A 32 -41.33 0.15 -4.97
C LYS A 32 -41.29 1.49 -4.21
N ASN A 33 -40.38 1.62 -3.25
CA ASN A 33 -40.31 2.77 -2.34
C ASN A 33 -39.33 3.86 -2.83
N ARG A 34 -38.85 3.78 -4.07
CA ARG A 34 -37.86 4.72 -4.62
C ARG A 34 -38.36 5.34 -5.91
N VAL A 35 -37.98 6.59 -6.15
CA VAL A 35 -38.29 7.30 -7.40
C VAL A 35 -37.70 6.51 -8.56
N LEU A 36 -38.57 6.01 -9.45
CA LEU A 36 -38.19 5.19 -10.60
C LEU A 36 -37.33 3.96 -10.24
N SER A 37 -37.49 3.41 -9.02
CA SER A 37 -36.63 2.33 -8.51
C SER A 37 -35.12 2.64 -8.43
N SER A 38 -34.74 3.93 -8.43
CA SER A 38 -33.33 4.38 -8.38
C SER A 38 -32.65 4.15 -7.02
N LYS A 39 -31.31 4.19 -6.97
CA LYS A 39 -30.50 4.14 -5.74
C LYS A 39 -29.42 5.23 -5.78
N ALA A 40 -29.11 5.83 -4.63
CA ALA A 40 -28.00 6.76 -4.52
C ALA A 40 -26.67 6.00 -4.60
N SER A 41 -25.75 6.47 -5.45
CA SER A 41 -24.46 5.82 -5.70
C SER A 41 -23.23 6.71 -5.49
N GLY A 42 -23.41 8.01 -5.23
CA GLY A 42 -22.30 8.97 -5.09
C GLY A 42 -21.33 8.59 -3.97
N GLU A 43 -21.77 8.70 -2.72
CA GLU A 43 -20.94 8.40 -1.54
C GLU A 43 -20.49 6.93 -1.44
N PRO A 44 -21.33 5.92 -1.73
CA PRO A 44 -20.89 4.52 -1.64
C PRO A 44 -19.69 4.19 -2.53
N ALA A 45 -19.59 4.81 -3.71
CA ALA A 45 -18.46 4.58 -4.61
C ALA A 45 -17.14 5.11 -4.04
N LEU A 46 -17.17 6.20 -3.28
CA LEU A 46 -15.97 6.80 -2.68
C LEU A 46 -15.33 5.87 -1.64
N VAL A 47 -16.15 5.18 -0.84
CA VAL A 47 -15.67 4.24 0.18
C VAL A 47 -14.95 3.04 -0.44
N LEU A 48 -15.32 2.62 -1.66
CA LEU A 48 -14.65 1.52 -2.37
C LEU A 48 -13.18 1.82 -2.69
N ALA A 49 -12.76 3.09 -2.73
CA ALA A 49 -11.35 3.46 -2.92
C ALA A 49 -10.44 2.93 -1.79
N SER A 50 -10.99 2.65 -0.60
CA SER A 50 -10.26 2.00 0.51
C SER A 50 -9.72 0.61 0.15
N SER A 51 -10.28 -0.05 -0.86
CA SER A 51 -9.78 -1.34 -1.37
C SER A 51 -8.32 -1.27 -1.81
N VAL A 52 -7.92 -0.18 -2.49
CA VAL A 52 -6.54 0.04 -2.94
C VAL A 52 -5.60 0.18 -1.75
N HIS A 53 -6.02 0.92 -0.71
CA HIS A 53 -5.25 1.07 0.52
C HIS A 53 -5.10 -0.28 1.26
N CYS A 54 -6.15 -1.09 1.30
CA CYS A 54 -6.09 -2.44 1.86
C CYS A 54 -5.15 -3.36 1.07
N ALA A 55 -5.21 -3.32 -0.27
CA ALA A 55 -4.31 -4.09 -1.14
C ALA A 55 -2.83 -3.69 -0.93
N LEU A 56 -2.57 -2.39 -0.80
CA LEU A 56 -1.23 -1.87 -0.51
C LEU A 56 -0.69 -2.37 0.84
N ARG A 57 -1.54 -2.41 1.87
CA ARG A 57 -1.15 -2.95 3.20
C ARG A 57 -0.76 -4.42 3.10
N GLU A 58 -1.51 -5.23 2.36
CA GLU A 58 -1.18 -6.64 2.16
C GLU A 58 0.10 -6.82 1.32
N ALA A 59 0.34 -5.96 0.33
CA ALA A 59 1.59 -5.97 -0.44
C ALA A 59 2.82 -5.66 0.45
N ILE A 60 2.70 -4.67 1.35
CA ILE A 60 3.76 -4.35 2.32
C ILE A 60 3.99 -5.52 3.29
N ARG A 61 2.92 -6.16 3.77
CA ARG A 61 3.03 -7.38 4.61
C ARG A 61 3.80 -8.48 3.89
N ALA A 62 3.46 -8.74 2.63
CA ALA A 62 4.14 -9.77 1.83
C ALA A 62 5.63 -9.44 1.66
N ALA A 63 5.97 -8.19 1.31
CA ALA A 63 7.36 -7.75 1.18
C ALA A 63 8.15 -7.91 2.50
N ARG A 64 7.55 -7.55 3.63
CA ARG A 64 8.17 -7.72 4.95
C ARG A 64 8.41 -9.18 5.32
N VAL A 65 7.50 -10.07 4.95
CA VAL A 65 7.67 -11.51 5.17
C VAL A 65 8.82 -12.06 4.31
N GLU A 66 8.93 -11.60 3.06
CA GLU A 66 10.02 -11.99 2.16
C GLU A 66 11.41 -11.53 2.66
N PHE A 67 11.49 -10.32 3.22
CA PHE A 67 12.75 -9.75 3.71
C PHE A 67 13.04 -9.97 5.19
N ALA A 68 12.20 -10.75 5.87
CA ALA A 68 12.42 -11.19 7.24
C ALA A 68 13.45 -12.33 7.27
N ASP A 69 14.71 -12.02 6.94
CA ASP A 69 15.83 -12.93 7.12
C ASP A 69 16.21 -13.05 8.61
N SER A 70 16.49 -14.28 9.01
CA SER A 70 16.68 -14.87 10.35
C SER A 70 17.59 -14.20 11.39
N THR A 71 18.12 -13.00 11.15
CA THR A 71 19.27 -12.47 11.92
C THR A 71 18.99 -11.29 12.84
N VAL A 72 17.77 -10.73 12.87
CA VAL A 72 17.43 -9.68 13.84
C VAL A 72 16.05 -9.90 14.42
N SER A 73 16.03 -10.45 15.65
CA SER A 73 14.91 -10.39 16.58
C SER A 73 14.65 -8.95 16.99
N SER A 74 14.12 -8.13 16.08
CA SER A 74 13.29 -7.02 16.49
C SER A 74 12.00 -7.65 17.03
N GLY A 75 11.69 -7.51 18.31
CA GLY A 75 10.58 -8.19 18.99
C GLY A 75 9.16 -7.84 18.49
N HIS A 76 9.02 -7.28 17.30
CA HIS A 76 7.76 -7.01 16.62
C HIS A 76 7.56 -7.95 15.44
N SER A 77 6.34 -8.47 15.31
CA SER A 77 6.00 -9.33 14.18
C SER A 77 6.11 -8.56 12.86
N PRO A 78 6.62 -9.18 11.77
CA PRO A 78 6.70 -8.53 10.46
C PRO A 78 5.33 -8.10 9.91
N LEU A 79 4.25 -8.65 10.46
CA LEU A 79 2.86 -8.39 10.09
C LEU A 79 2.28 -7.14 10.74
N GLU A 80 2.90 -6.65 11.81
CA GLU A 80 2.43 -5.53 12.59
C GLU A 80 3.12 -4.24 12.13
N PHE A 81 2.32 -3.35 11.54
CA PHE A 81 2.69 -1.96 11.31
C PHE A 81 1.46 -1.10 11.18
N GLN A 82 1.65 0.18 11.46
CA GLN A 82 0.65 1.19 11.24
C GLN A 82 0.89 1.86 9.88
N MET A 83 -0.15 1.87 9.04
CA MET A 83 -0.15 2.61 7.79
C MET A 83 -1.27 3.65 7.85
N GLY A 84 -0.90 4.93 8.04
CA GLY A 84 -1.84 6.04 8.03
C GLY A 84 -2.37 6.36 6.63
N VAL A 85 -3.38 7.23 6.56
CA VAL A 85 -3.90 7.80 5.31
C VAL A 85 -3.53 9.29 5.27
N PRO A 86 -3.03 9.83 4.15
CA PRO A 86 -2.67 9.13 2.91
C PRO A 86 -1.41 8.25 3.08
N ALA A 87 -1.23 7.28 2.18
CA ALA A 87 -0.04 6.42 2.13
C ALA A 87 0.90 6.87 0.99
N PRO A 88 1.72 7.92 1.20
CA PRO A 88 2.65 8.39 0.17
C PRO A 88 3.80 7.39 -0.06
N MET A 89 4.45 7.53 -1.21
CA MET A 89 5.56 6.67 -1.63
C MET A 89 6.71 6.62 -0.62
N THR A 90 7.01 7.73 0.07
CA THR A 90 8.07 7.80 1.09
C THR A 90 7.78 6.81 2.23
N LEU A 91 6.58 6.89 2.80
CA LEU A 91 6.12 6.00 3.86
C LEU A 91 6.07 4.54 3.39
N VAL A 92 5.56 4.28 2.18
CA VAL A 92 5.48 2.91 1.64
C VAL A 92 6.88 2.29 1.50
N LYS A 93 7.85 3.04 0.98
CA LYS A 93 9.24 2.56 0.84
C LYS A 93 9.89 2.26 2.18
N GLU A 94 9.71 3.14 3.16
CA GLU A 94 10.18 2.91 4.53
C GLU A 94 9.55 1.65 5.13
N LEU A 95 8.22 1.49 4.97
CA LEU A 95 7.51 0.32 5.49
C LEU A 95 7.95 -0.98 4.80
N CYS A 96 8.34 -0.96 3.53
CA CYS A 96 8.85 -2.14 2.82
C CYS A 96 10.31 -2.49 3.16
N GLY A 97 11.06 -1.62 3.84
CA GLY A 97 12.49 -1.79 4.10
C GLY A 97 13.35 -1.02 3.09
N LEU A 98 13.41 0.30 3.24
CA LEU A 98 14.23 1.19 2.41
C LEU A 98 15.74 0.86 2.49
N ASP A 99 16.15 0.30 3.63
CA ASP A 99 17.50 -0.10 4.01
C ASP A 99 17.92 -1.48 3.46
N ILE A 100 17.09 -2.11 2.62
CA ILE A 100 17.37 -3.47 2.12
C ILE A 100 18.74 -3.61 1.44
N VAL A 101 19.15 -2.61 0.66
CA VAL A 101 20.45 -2.61 -0.02
C VAL A 101 21.59 -2.52 1.00
N ASP A 102 21.44 -1.67 2.00
CA ASP A 102 22.45 -1.49 3.05
C ASP A 102 22.63 -2.80 3.84
N ARG A 103 21.52 -3.44 4.26
CA ARG A 103 21.55 -4.75 4.92
C ARG A 103 22.22 -5.83 4.06
N TYR A 104 21.98 -5.82 2.75
CA TYR A 104 22.59 -6.77 1.83
C TYR A 104 24.11 -6.57 1.73
N LEU A 105 24.58 -5.33 1.61
CA LEU A 105 26.00 -4.99 1.58
C LEU A 105 26.71 -5.36 2.90
N GLU A 106 26.06 -5.12 4.04
CA GLU A 106 26.56 -5.53 5.35
C GLU A 106 26.69 -7.07 5.44
N GLY A 107 25.69 -7.81 4.95
CA GLY A 107 25.70 -9.28 4.90
C GLY A 107 26.83 -9.87 4.04
N LEU A 108 27.14 -9.26 2.91
CA LEU A 108 28.29 -9.66 2.08
C LEU A 108 29.62 -9.44 2.82
N SER A 109 29.77 -8.29 3.47
CA SER A 109 31.00 -7.95 4.19
C SER A 109 31.26 -8.84 5.42
N THR A 110 30.20 -9.37 6.05
CA THR A 110 30.33 -10.29 7.18
C THR A 110 30.71 -11.70 6.71
N CYS A 111 30.19 -12.16 5.57
CA CYS A 111 30.59 -13.41 4.94
C CYS A 111 32.06 -13.40 4.49
N GLU A 112 32.53 -12.32 3.86
CA GLU A 112 33.94 -12.18 3.47
C GLU A 112 34.90 -12.24 4.67
N ARG A 113 34.56 -11.57 5.78
CA ARG A 113 35.34 -11.65 7.02
C ARG A 113 35.31 -13.03 7.66
N ALA A 114 34.20 -13.75 7.56
CA ALA A 114 34.10 -15.13 8.05
C ALA A 114 34.93 -16.13 7.22
N ALA A 115 35.11 -15.87 5.92
CA ALA A 115 35.87 -16.73 5.01
C ALA A 115 37.39 -16.45 5.01
N GLY A 116 37.83 -15.23 5.33
CA GLY A 116 39.24 -14.82 5.33
C GLY A 116 40.03 -15.09 6.61
N GLY A 117 39.45 -15.81 7.58
CA GLY A 117 40.06 -16.11 8.88
C GLY A 117 40.73 -17.48 9.01
N ALA A 118 41.11 -18.11 7.89
CA ALA A 118 41.84 -19.39 7.86
C ALA A 118 43.28 -19.21 7.38
#